data_AF-A0A7Y1Y578-F1
#
_entry.id   AF-A0A7Y1Y578-F1
#
_cell.length_a   1.000
_cell.length_b   1.000
_cell.length_c   1.000
_cell.angle_alpha   90.00
_cell.angle_beta   90.00
_cell.angle_gamma   90.00
#
_symmetry.space_group_name_H-M   'P 1'
#
loop_
_entity.id
_entity.type
_entity.pdbx_description
1 polymer ?
#
loop_
_entity_poly.entity_id
_entity_poly.type
_entity_poly.pdbx_seq_one_letter_code
_entity_poly.pdbx_strand_id
1 'polypeptide(L)' 'MKSTGILLIVFLLLAVLHQDFWNWDNAHLVFGFMPLGLAYHALYSLVAATFWGIVMKVAWPHDLEEWADGGEQPSDVRGR' A
#
# COMPACT_ATOMS: atom_id res chain seq x y z
N MET A 1 -7.74 4.92 -15.27
CA MET A 1 -6.72 4.04 -15.90
C MET A 1 -5.26 4.45 -15.61
N LYS A 2 -4.87 5.74 -15.62
CA LYS A 2 -3.47 6.15 -15.34
C LYS A 2 -3.05 6.01 -13.86
N SER A 3 -3.94 6.34 -12.92
CA SER A 3 -3.64 6.35 -11.48
C SER A 3 -3.32 4.95 -10.92
N THR A 4 -4.05 3.92 -11.37
CA THR A 4 -3.84 2.54 -10.93
C THR A 4 -2.45 2.01 -11.33
N GLY A 5 -1.99 2.32 -12.54
CA GLY A 5 -0.66 1.90 -13.00
C GLY A 5 0.47 2.51 -12.17
N ILE A 6 0.33 3.78 -11.77
CA ILE A 6 1.30 4.46 -10.90
C ILE A 6 1.34 3.79 -9.52
N LEU A 7 0.17 3.49 -8.93
CA LEU A 7 0.10 2.79 -7.63
C LEU A 7 0.76 1.41 -7.68
N LEU A 8 0.59 0.66 -8.78
CA LEU A 8 1.24 -0.64 -8.97
C LEU A 8 2.76 -0.53 -9.07
N ILE A 9 3.27 0.47 -9.80
CA ILE A 9 4.72 0.71 -9.88
C ILE A 9 5.28 1.05 -8.50
N VAL A 10 4.62 1.95 -7.76
CA VAL A 10 5.04 2.32 -6.40
C VAL A 10 4.99 1.11 -5.47
N PHE A 11 3.97 0.27 -5.57
CA PHE A 11 3.87 -0.97 -4.80
C PHE A 11 5.02 -1.93 -5.10
N LEU A 12 5.37 -2.14 -6.37
CA LEU A 12 6.51 -2.99 -6.75
C LEU A 12 7.83 -2.43 -6.23
N LEU A 13 8.02 -1.11 -6.31
CA LEU A 13 9.20 -0.45 -5.76
C LEU A 13 9.29 -0.65 -4.24
N LEU A 14 8.19 -0.46 -3.51
CA LEU A 14 8.12 -0.74 -2.07
C LEU A 14 8.45 -2.20 -1.78
N ALA A 15 7.88 -3.16 -2.52
CA ALA A 15 8.15 -4.58 -2.34
C ALA A 15 9.63 -4.96 -2.52
N VAL A 16 10.32 -4.36 -3.49
CA VAL A 16 11.78 -4.51 -3.65
C VAL A 16 12.52 -3.86 -2.49
N LEU A 17 12.10 -2.64 -2.08
CA LEU A 17 12.72 -1.94 -0.97
C LEU A 17 12.61 -2.70 0.36
N HIS A 18 11.52 -3.45 0.52
CA HIS A 18 11.28 -4.27 1.71
C HIS A 18 12.28 -5.42 1.88
N GLN A 19 12.93 -5.88 0.82
CA GLN A 19 13.89 -6.99 0.91
C GLN A 19 15.16 -6.58 1.67
N ASP A 20 15.48 -5.28 1.73
CA ASP A 20 16.57 -4.69 2.53
C ASP A 20 17.93 -5.42 2.42
N PHE A 21 18.31 -5.90 1.23
CA PHE A 21 19.56 -6.65 1.05
C PHE A 21 20.82 -5.82 1.27
N TRP A 22 20.74 -4.48 1.11
CA TRP A 22 21.89 -3.58 1.26
C TRP A 22 22.26 -3.30 2.72
N ASN A 23 21.30 -3.37 3.64
CA ASN A 23 21.51 -3.03 5.04
C ASN A 23 21.79 -4.26 5.91
N TRP A 24 21.78 -5.44 5.30
CA TRP A 24 21.92 -6.72 5.95
C TRP A 24 23.23 -6.89 6.74
N ASP A 25 24.33 -6.32 6.25
CA ASP A 25 25.65 -6.37 6.91
C ASP A 25 26.01 -5.07 7.66
N ASN A 26 25.05 -4.14 7.77
CA ASN A 26 25.32 -2.82 8.36
C ASN A 26 25.11 -2.84 9.89
N ALA A 27 26.20 -2.98 10.63
CA ALA A 27 26.21 -2.95 12.10
C ALA A 27 26.11 -1.52 12.69
N HIS A 28 25.89 -0.50 11.86
CA HIS A 28 25.80 0.88 12.33
C HIS A 28 24.59 1.06 13.26
N LEU A 29 24.82 1.66 14.43
CA LEU A 29 23.79 1.93 15.42
C LEU A 29 23.25 3.36 15.24
N VAL A 30 21.94 3.48 15.03
CA VAL A 30 21.21 4.73 15.09
C VAL A 30 20.76 4.97 16.53
N PHE A 31 20.86 6.22 17.00
CA PHE A 31 20.55 6.62 18.38
C PHE A 31 21.35 5.86 19.47
N GLY A 32 22.43 5.18 19.11
CA GLY A 32 23.29 4.45 20.04
C GLY A 32 22.74 3.10 20.53
N PHE A 33 21.54 2.67 20.11
CA PHE A 33 20.95 1.40 20.53
C PHE A 33 20.24 0.61 19.43
N MET A 34 19.86 1.26 18.31
CA MET A 34 19.03 0.64 17.28
C MET A 34 19.88 0.30 16.05
N PRO A 35 19.92 -0.96 15.58
CA PRO A 35 20.59 -1.30 14.31
C PRO A 35 19.98 -0.52 13.14
N LEU A 36 20.82 -0.08 12.20
CA LEU A 36 20.38 0.68 11.02
C LEU A 36 19.34 -0.09 10.19
N GLY A 37 19.47 -1.41 10.07
CA GLY A 37 18.47 -2.28 9.45
C GLY A 37 17.09 -2.18 10.12
N LEU A 38 17.06 -2.14 11.45
CA LEU A 38 15.81 -2.03 12.20
C LEU A 38 15.18 -0.64 12.07
N ALA A 39 16.00 0.42 12.16
CA ALA A 39 15.56 1.79 11.95
C ALA A 39 14.98 2.00 10.55
N TYR A 40 15.62 1.41 9.54
CA TYR A 40 15.15 1.39 8.16
C TYR A 40 13.78 0.73 8.04
N HIS A 41 13.60 -0.47 8.61
CA HIS A 41 12.32 -1.18 8.60
C HIS A 41 11.21 -0.41 9.31
N ALA A 42 11.51 0.25 10.44
CA ALA A 42 10.53 1.07 11.16
C ALA A 42 10.03 2.25 10.30
N LEU A 43 10.94 2.95 9.62
CA LEU A 43 10.56 4.01 8.68
C LEU A 43 9.80 3.46 7.46
N TYR A 44 10.24 2.32 6.93
CA TYR A 44 9.56 1.65 5.81
C TYR A 44 8.11 1.31 6.17
N SER A 45 7.84 0.80 7.39
CA SER A 45 6.48 0.52 7.84
C SER A 45 5.59 1.77 7.87
N LEU A 46 6.12 2.92 8.28
CA LEU A 46 5.38 4.19 8.25
C LEU A 46 5.05 4.63 6.82
N VAL A 47 6.01 4.49 5.90
CA VAL A 47 5.80 4.79 4.47
C VAL A 47 4.75 3.85 3.88
N ALA A 48 4.83 2.54 4.16
CA ALA A 48 3.87 1.55 3.66
C ALA A 48 2.46 1.81 4.19
N ALA A 49 2.31 2.15 5.48
CA ALA A 49 1.02 2.53 6.07
C ALA A 49 0.43 3.78 5.41
N THR A 50 1.27 4.80 5.16
CA THR A 50 0.85 6.02 4.46
C THR A 50 0.44 5.74 3.03
N PHE A 51 1.22 4.91 2.32
CA PHE A 51 0.90 4.47 0.95
C PHE A 51 -0.45 3.76 0.92
N TRP A 52 -0.71 2.84 1.84
CA TRP A 52 -1.99 2.15 1.92
C TRP A 52 -3.15 3.12 2.20
N GLY A 53 -2.96 4.11 3.08
CA GLY A 53 -3.93 5.18 3.30
C GLY A 53 -4.26 6.00 2.05
N ILE A 54 -3.27 6.25 1.18
CA ILE A 54 -3.48 6.91 -0.12
C ILE A 54 -4.24 5.99 -1.08
N VAL A 55 -3.88 4.69 -1.13
CA VAL A 55 -4.57 3.70 -1.97
C VAL A 55 -6.05 3.62 -1.59
N MET A 56 -6.38 3.57 -0.30
CA MET A 56 -7.76 3.55 0.19
C MET A 56 -8.53 4.84 -0.15
N LYS A 57 -7.87 5.98 -0.34
CA LYS A 57 -8.57 7.22 -0.76
C LYS A 57 -8.73 7.35 -2.27
N VAL A 58 -7.79 6.80 -3.05
CA VAL A 58 -7.70 7.07 -4.50
C VAL A 58 -8.23 5.91 -5.34
N ALA A 59 -8.07 4.68 -4.86
CA ALA A 59 -8.40 3.46 -5.60
C ALA A 59 -9.59 2.71 -4.99
N TRP A 60 -10.18 3.21 -3.91
CA TRP A 60 -11.37 2.59 -3.33
C TRP A 60 -12.59 2.82 -4.24
N PRO A 61 -13.26 1.74 -4.67
CA PRO A 61 -14.37 1.84 -5.62
C PRO A 61 -15.65 2.26 -4.90
N HIS A 62 -16.07 3.51 -5.09
CA HIS A 62 -17.31 4.04 -4.53
C HIS A 62 -18.57 3.33 -5.05
N ASP A 63 -18.53 2.77 -6.27
CA ASP A 63 -19.62 1.96 -6.82
C ASP A 63 -19.94 0.72 -5.95
N LEU A 64 -18.94 0.19 -5.23
CA LEU A 64 -19.15 -0.92 -4.27
C LEU A 64 -19.73 -0.45 -2.94
N GLU A 65 -19.43 0.78 -2.51
CA GLU A 65 -20.03 1.39 -1.33
C GLU A 65 -21.51 1.68 -1.56
N GLU A 66 -21.85 2.23 -2.73
CA GLU A 66 -23.25 2.54 -3.10
C GLU A 66 -24.13 1.28 -3.19
N TRP A 67 -23.57 0.17 -3.67
CA TRP A 67 -24.22 -1.14 -3.62
C TRP A 67 -24.35 -1.68 -2.19
N ALA A 68 -23.30 -1.54 -1.36
CA ALA A 68 -23.29 -2.04 0.01
C ALA A 68 -24.24 -1.28 0.95
N ASP A 69 -24.41 0.03 0.72
CA ASP A 69 -25.31 0.91 1.49
C ASP A 69 -26.80 0.77 1.08
N GLY A 70 -27.11 -0.17 0.19
CA GLY A 70 -28.49 -0.52 -0.17
C GLY A 70 -29.05 0.22 -1.39
N GLY A 71 -28.19 0.83 -2.22
CA GLY A 71 -28.57 1.25 -3.56
C GLY A 71 -29.05 0.05 -4.37
N GLU A 72 -30.07 0.25 -5.22
CA GLU A 72 -30.65 -0.81 -6.04
C GLU A 72 -29.53 -1.55 -6.81
N GLN A 73 -29.56 -2.89 -6.76
CA GLN A 73 -28.77 -3.68 -7.70
C GLN A 73 -29.05 -3.15 -9.10
N PRO A 74 -28.03 -2.91 -9.96
CA PRO A 74 -28.27 -2.78 -11.38
C PRO A 74 -29.06 -4.03 -11.76
N SER A 75 -30.35 -3.85 -12.05
CA SER A 75 -31.23 -4.94 -12.42
C SER A 75 -30.55 -5.63 -13.61
N ASP A 76 -30.01 -6.83 -13.39
CA ASP A 76 -29.66 -7.68 -14.51
C ASP A 76 -30.99 -8.00 -15.19
N VAL A 77 -31.21 -7.23 -16.25
CA VAL A 77 -32.09 -7.44 -17.36
C VAL A 77 -31.69 -8.76 -18.03
N ARG A 78 -31.93 -9.87 -17.35
CA ARG A 78 -32.07 -11.17 -17.98
C ARG A 78 -33.36 -11.79 -17.47
N GLY A 79 -34.44 -11.31 -18.07
CA GLY A 79 -35.74 -11.94 -18.02
C GLY A 79 -35.63 -13.42 -18.40
N ARG A 80 -35.58 -14.26 -17.38
CA ARG A 80 -36.20 -15.57 -17.38
C ARG A 80 -36.97 -15.73 -16.08
#